data_AF-A0A7V4V737-F1
#
_entry.id   AF-A0A7V4V737-F1
#
_cell.length_a   1.000
_cell.length_b   1.000
_cell.length_c   1.000
_cell.angle_alpha   90.00
_cell.angle_beta   90.00
_cell.angle_gamma   90.00
#
_symmetry.space_group_name_H-M   'P 1'
#
loop_
_entity.id
_entity.type
_entity.pdbx_description
1 polymer ?
#
loop_
_entity_poly.entity_id
_entity_poly.type
_entity_poly.pdbx_seq_one_letter_code
_entity_poly.pdbx_strand_id
1 'polypeptide(L)'
;MGKNVCKESPVTTLFFIIGLVATISIRLIGVTGLFSVFLTKLLWYVGIVGFLLFFIYKFKAENERRNLVNKTNIIEKIVSDEHFVDEDKNILISVLCSLTSKKDIINYFVIFFTSGVSLVVALLFDLKIIR
;
A
#
# COMPACT_ATOMS: atom_id res chain seq x y z
N MET A 1 -7.92 -0.80 27.61
CA MET A 1 -7.53 0.61 27.32
C MET A 1 -6.61 0.76 26.08
N GLY A 2 -6.66 -0.12 25.06
CA GLY A 2 -5.63 -0.16 24.00
C GLY A 2 -6.01 0.37 22.60
N LYS A 3 -7.20 0.95 22.38
CA LYS A 3 -7.68 1.24 21.00
C LYS A 3 -7.24 2.60 20.41
N ASN A 4 -6.67 3.51 21.20
CA ASN A 4 -6.40 4.90 20.76
C ASN A 4 -4.91 5.26 20.61
N VAL A 5 -3.98 4.33 20.77
CA VAL A 5 -2.54 4.62 20.72
C VAL A 5 -2.06 4.79 19.27
N CYS A 6 -2.59 3.99 18.35
CA CYS A 6 -2.20 4.01 16.94
C CYS A 6 -3.19 4.85 16.14
N LYS A 7 -3.02 6.18 16.13
CA LYS A 7 -3.91 7.09 15.39
C LYS A 7 -3.39 7.27 13.96
N GLU A 8 -4.21 6.90 12.99
CA GLU A 8 -3.84 7.04 11.58
C GLU A 8 -4.00 8.50 11.13
N SER A 9 -2.99 9.02 10.42
CA SER A 9 -3.06 10.36 9.84
C SER A 9 -3.93 10.36 8.57
N PRO A 10 -4.76 11.39 8.36
CA PRO A 10 -5.59 11.52 7.14
C PRO A 10 -4.76 11.53 5.85
N VAL A 11 -3.50 11.99 5.92
CA VAL A 11 -2.56 11.95 4.78
C VAL A 11 -2.29 10.50 4.35
N THR A 12 -2.11 9.59 5.31
CA THR A 12 -1.88 8.16 5.03
C THR A 12 -3.07 7.54 4.31
N THR A 13 -4.29 7.92 4.73
CA THR A 13 -5.53 7.44 4.10
C THR A 13 -5.69 7.97 2.69
N LEU A 14 -5.35 9.24 2.44
CA LEU A 14 -5.37 9.82 1.11
C LEU A 14 -4.47 9.06 0.14
N PHE A 15 -3.20 8.88 0.49
CA PHE A 15 -2.27 8.13 -0.37
C PHE A 15 -2.68 6.68 -0.54
N PHE A 16 -3.25 6.04 0.48
CA PHE A 16 -3.80 4.70 0.36
C PHE A 16 -4.94 4.61 -0.66
N ILE A 17 -5.88 5.56 -0.65
CA ILE A 17 -6.95 5.61 -1.67
C ILE A 17 -6.36 5.81 -3.06
N ILE A 18 -5.36 6.69 -3.22
CA ILE A 18 -4.65 6.89 -4.49
C ILE A 18 -4.03 5.58 -4.98
N GLY A 19 -3.35 4.83 -4.11
CA GLY A 19 -2.77 3.53 -4.46
C GLY A 19 -3.82 2.48 -4.84
N LEU A 20 -4.99 2.51 -4.19
CA LEU A 20 -6.10 1.60 -4.48
C LEU A 20 -6.74 1.89 -5.84
N VAL A 21 -6.98 3.18 -6.14
CA VAL A 21 -7.45 3.62 -7.46
C VAL A 21 -6.44 3.24 -8.54
N ALA A 22 -5.15 3.52 -8.32
CA ALA A 22 -4.10 3.17 -9.26
C ALA A 22 -4.03 1.67 -9.55
N THR A 23 -4.14 0.85 -8.50
CA THR A 23 -4.19 -0.60 -8.62
C THR A 23 -5.33 -1.04 -9.53
N ILE A 24 -6.54 -0.59 -9.24
CA ILE A 24 -7.73 -0.95 -10.01
C ILE A 24 -7.56 -0.48 -11.46
N SER A 25 -7.12 0.75 -11.70
CA SER A 25 -6.93 1.30 -13.04
C SER A 25 -5.98 0.45 -13.89
N ILE A 26 -4.82 0.06 -13.35
CA ILE A 26 -3.87 -0.77 -14.09
C ILE A 26 -4.45 -2.15 -14.41
N ARG A 27 -5.26 -2.74 -13.51
CA ARG A 27 -5.83 -4.09 -13.74
C ARG A 27 -6.98 -4.04 -14.75
N LEU A 28 -7.67 -2.92 -14.87
CA LEU A 28 -8.72 -2.74 -15.86
C LEU A 28 -8.20 -2.58 -17.29
N ILE A 29 -6.94 -2.17 -17.50
CA ILE A 29 -6.33 -1.98 -18.83
C ILE A 29 -6.48 -3.20 -19.73
N GLY A 30 -6.23 -4.40 -19.18
CA GLY A 30 -6.33 -5.66 -19.94
C GLY A 30 -7.75 -5.91 -20.48
N VAL A 31 -8.77 -5.48 -19.73
CA VAL A 31 -10.18 -5.61 -20.11
C VAL A 31 -10.61 -4.48 -21.04
N THR A 32 -10.27 -3.23 -20.74
CA THR A 32 -10.68 -2.08 -21.55
C THR A 32 -9.98 -2.04 -22.90
N GLY A 33 -8.82 -2.68 -23.03
CA GLY A 33 -8.10 -2.83 -24.29
C GLY A 33 -8.94 -3.54 -25.36
N LEU A 34 -9.91 -4.35 -24.95
CA LEU A 34 -10.81 -5.09 -25.84
C LEU A 34 -11.91 -4.21 -26.47
N PHE A 35 -12.25 -3.07 -25.85
CA PHE A 35 -13.40 -2.25 -26.27
C PHE A 35 -13.04 -0.80 -26.62
N SER A 36 -12.03 -0.21 -25.98
CA SER A 36 -11.72 1.21 -26.15
C SER A 36 -10.25 1.54 -25.90
N VAL A 37 -9.59 2.01 -26.96
CA VAL A 37 -8.22 2.53 -26.90
C VAL A 37 -8.15 3.79 -26.02
N PHE A 38 -9.17 4.65 -26.07
CA PHE A 38 -9.21 5.88 -25.28
C PHE A 38 -9.28 5.58 -23.77
N LEU A 39 -10.22 4.73 -23.34
CA LEU A 39 -10.38 4.37 -21.94
C LEU A 39 -9.13 3.68 -21.38
N THR A 40 -8.51 2.83 -22.19
CA THR A 40 -7.26 2.15 -21.85
C THR A 40 -6.13 3.13 -21.57
N LYS A 41 -5.94 4.14 -22.43
CA LYS A 41 -4.94 5.20 -22.19
C LYS A 41 -5.25 6.01 -20.94
N LEU A 42 -6.51 6.39 -20.73
CA LEU A 42 -6.93 7.13 -19.54
C LEU A 42 -6.61 6.36 -18.25
N LEU A 43 -6.98 5.07 -18.18
CA LEU A 43 -6.69 4.19 -17.05
C LEU A 43 -5.19 4.00 -16.85
N TRP A 44 -4.41 3.93 -17.92
CA TRP A 44 -2.96 3.85 -17.83
C TRP A 44 -2.35 5.11 -17.20
N TYR A 45 -2.74 6.31 -17.63
CA TYR A 45 -2.24 7.54 -17.02
C TYR A 45 -2.63 7.66 -15.54
N VAL A 46 -3.90 7.39 -15.20
CA VAL A 46 -4.38 7.40 -13.81
C VAL A 46 -3.62 6.37 -12.97
N GLY A 47 -3.42 5.16 -13.50
CA GLY A 47 -2.69 4.09 -12.85
C GLY A 47 -1.23 4.44 -12.57
N ILE A 48 -0.50 4.90 -13.58
CA ILE A 48 0.92 5.24 -13.46
C ILE A 48 1.13 6.43 -12.51
N VAL A 49 0.37 7.52 -12.67
CA VAL A 49 0.49 8.70 -11.81
C VAL A 49 0.12 8.37 -10.37
N GLY A 50 -0.98 7.63 -10.17
CA GLY A 50 -1.40 7.23 -8.83
C GLY A 50 -0.37 6.33 -8.14
N PHE A 51 0.21 5.36 -8.86
CA PHE A 51 1.29 4.55 -8.32
C PHE A 51 2.54 5.36 -8.00
N LEU A 52 2.94 6.29 -8.86
CA LEU A 52 4.07 7.16 -8.59
C LEU A 52 3.89 7.92 -7.27
N LEU A 53 2.74 8.57 -7.08
CA LEU A 53 2.42 9.31 -5.87
C LEU A 53 2.37 8.40 -4.63
N PHE A 54 1.70 7.26 -4.73
CA PHE A 54 1.61 6.29 -3.64
C PHE A 54 2.97 5.76 -3.21
N PHE A 55 3.80 5.32 -4.17
CA PHE A 55 5.09 4.73 -3.87
C PHE A 55 6.11 5.76 -3.38
N ILE A 56 6.09 7.01 -3.86
CA ILE A 56 6.93 8.08 -3.30
C ILE A 56 6.61 8.30 -1.82
N TYR A 57 5.32 8.44 -1.49
CA TYR A 57 4.89 8.61 -0.10
C TYR A 57 5.28 7.40 0.75
N LYS A 58 4.99 6.19 0.27
CA LYS A 58 5.30 4.95 1.00
C LYS A 58 6.80 4.77 1.20
N PHE A 59 7.60 5.04 0.18
CA PHE A 59 9.06 4.97 0.27
C PHE A 59 9.61 5.94 1.32
N LYS A 60 9.17 7.21 1.29
CA LYS A 60 9.59 8.21 2.27
C LYS A 60 9.23 7.80 3.69
N ALA A 61 7.99 7.35 3.90
CA ALA A 61 7.50 6.93 5.21
C ALA A 61 8.26 5.69 5.74
N GLU A 62 8.57 4.71 4.89
CA GLU A 62 9.40 3.55 5.27
C GLU A 62 10.84 3.94 5.58
N ASN A 63 11.43 4.85 4.80
CA ASN A 63 12.80 5.31 5.02
C ASN A 63 12.94 6.10 6.32
N GLU A 64 11.99 6.98 6.63
CA GLU A 64 11.94 7.70 7.92
C GLU A 64 11.84 6.72 9.09
N ARG A 65 10.99 5.68 8.99
CA ARG A 65 10.90 4.62 10.00
C ARG A 65 12.20 3.86 10.19
N ARG A 66 12.83 3.41 9.10
CA ARG A 66 14.11 2.70 9.15
C ARG A 66 15.20 3.54 9.81
N ASN A 67 15.26 4.82 9.46
CA ASN A 67 16.20 5.75 10.08
C ASN A 67 15.93 5.96 11.56
N LEU A 68 14.66 6.02 11.99
CA LEU A 68 14.32 6.12 13.41
C LEU A 68 14.79 4.89 14.19
N VAL A 69 14.56 3.68 13.68
CA VAL A 69 15.01 2.43 14.32
C VAL A 69 16.53 2.37 14.39
N ASN A 70 17.22 2.71 13.29
CA ASN A 70 18.70 2.67 13.25
C ASN A 70 19.35 3.73 14.13
N LYS A 71 18.78 4.93 14.24
CA LYS A 71 19.37 6.03 15.04
C LYS A 71 19.27 5.79 16.54
N THR A 72 18.32 4.98 16.97
CA THR A 72 17.98 4.84 18.39
C THR A 72 18.58 3.59 19.01
N ASN A 73 19.24 2.73 18.22
CA ASN A 73 19.83 1.45 18.64
C ASN A 73 18.90 0.64 19.55
N ILE A 74 17.58 0.78 19.37
CA ILE A 74 16.57 0.20 20.26
C ILE A 74 16.74 -1.31 20.34
N ILE A 75 17.12 -1.95 19.22
CA ILE A 75 17.38 -3.39 19.18
C ILE A 75 18.55 -3.77 20.10
N GLU A 76 19.66 -3.03 20.07
CA GLU A 76 20.82 -3.28 20.92
C GLU A 76 20.50 -3.04 22.40
N LYS A 77 19.73 -1.99 22.70
CA LYS A 77 19.25 -1.71 24.07
C LYS A 77 18.35 -2.81 24.62
N ILE A 78 17.47 -3.41 23.80
CA ILE A 78 16.64 -4.57 24.20
C ILE A 78 17.51 -5.77 24.50
N VAL A 79 18.48 -6.06 23.64
CA VAL A 79 19.35 -7.24 23.77
C VAL A 79 20.29 -7.12 24.98
N SER A 80 20.72 -5.91 25.31
CA SER A 80 21.70 -5.65 26.38
C SER A 80 21.05 -5.44 27.76
N ASP A 81 19.72 -5.58 27.87
CA ASP A 81 18.92 -5.30 29.07
C ASP A 81 19.18 -3.89 29.65
N GLU A 82 19.47 -2.93 28.77
CA GLU A 82 19.68 -1.54 29.15
C GLU A 82 18.35 -0.85 29.51
N HIS A 83 18.43 0.15 30.39
CA HIS A 83 17.25 0.85 30.87
C HIS A 83 16.54 1.61 29.73
N PHE A 84 15.29 1.23 29.47
CA PHE A 84 14.42 1.85 28.49
C PHE A 84 13.88 3.20 28.98
N VAL A 85 14.31 4.28 28.33
CA VAL A 85 13.73 5.62 28.54
C VAL A 85 12.37 5.69 27.84
N ASP A 86 11.47 6.57 28.29
CA ASP A 86 10.13 6.69 27.74
C ASP A 86 10.12 7.04 26.23
N GLU A 87 11.16 7.71 25.73
CA GLU A 87 11.33 7.98 24.29
C GLU A 87 11.53 6.71 23.47
N ASP A 88 12.35 5.76 23.95
CA ASP A 88 12.58 4.47 23.28
C ASP A 88 11.28 3.64 23.20
N LYS A 89 10.47 3.68 24.27
CA LYS A 89 9.13 3.04 24.30
C LYS A 89 8.19 3.66 23.26
N ASN A 90 8.18 4.98 23.12
CA ASN A 90 7.32 5.67 22.15
C ASN A 90 7.70 5.32 20.71
N ILE A 91 9.00 5.20 20.42
CA ILE A 91 9.47 4.79 19.08
C ILE A 91 9.06 3.34 18.80
N LEU A 92 9.23 2.43 19.75
CA LEU A 92 8.81 1.04 19.61
C LEU A 92 7.29 0.93 19.38
N ILE A 93 6.50 1.69 20.13
CA ILE A 93 5.04 1.78 19.94
C ILE A 93 4.72 2.29 18.54
N SER A 94 5.38 3.35 18.05
CA SER A 94 5.17 3.89 16.70
C SER A 94 5.44 2.85 15.61
N VAL A 95 6.54 2.09 15.73
CA VAL A 95 6.90 1.03 14.78
C VAL A 95 5.86 -0.09 14.81
N LEU A 96 5.47 -0.58 16.00
CA LEU A 96 4.45 -1.62 16.15
C LEU A 96 3.07 -1.16 15.64
N CYS A 97 2.69 0.10 15.90
CA CYS A 97 1.49 0.71 15.36
C CYS A 97 1.49 0.71 13.82
N SER A 98 2.65 0.94 13.18
CA SER A 98 2.74 0.88 11.72
C SER A 98 2.51 -0.54 11.17
N LEU A 99 3.02 -1.57 11.86
CA LEU A 99 2.87 -2.98 11.47
C LEU A 99 1.45 -3.51 11.66
N THR A 100 0.67 -2.93 12.57
CA THR A 100 -0.74 -3.29 12.78
C THR A 100 -1.69 -2.67 11.74
N SER A 101 -1.19 -1.79 10.86
CA SER A 101 -2.02 -1.18 9.83
C SER A 101 -2.49 -2.23 8.82
N LYS A 102 -3.80 -2.28 8.59
CA LYS A 102 -4.42 -3.23 7.65
C LYS A 102 -4.30 -2.82 6.19
N LYS A 103 -3.81 -1.61 5.91
CA LYS A 103 -3.77 -1.04 4.56
C LYS A 103 -3.00 -1.91 3.57
N ASP A 104 -1.88 -2.49 4.01
CA ASP A 104 -1.06 -3.33 3.15
C ASP A 104 -1.76 -4.65 2.81
N ILE A 105 -2.41 -5.27 3.80
CA ILE A 105 -3.22 -6.47 3.61
C ILE A 105 -4.37 -6.19 2.63
N ILE A 106 -5.06 -5.05 2.78
CA ILE A 106 -6.13 -4.65 1.86
C ILE A 106 -5.57 -4.44 0.45
N ASN A 107 -4.42 -3.78 0.31
CA ASN A 107 -3.80 -3.55 -0.98
C ASN A 107 -3.43 -4.88 -1.67
N TYR A 108 -2.84 -5.83 -0.94
CA TYR A 108 -2.54 -7.16 -1.48
C TYR A 108 -3.81 -7.91 -1.91
N PHE A 109 -4.87 -7.85 -1.09
CA PHE A 109 -6.16 -8.45 -1.43
C PHE A 109 -6.75 -7.85 -2.71
N VAL A 110 -6.76 -6.52 -2.83
CA VAL A 110 -7.28 -5.82 -4.02
C VAL A 110 -6.47 -6.19 -5.25
N ILE A 111 -5.13 -6.20 -5.17
CA ILE A 111 -4.28 -6.63 -6.28
C ILE A 111 -4.63 -8.06 -6.70
N PHE A 112 -4.66 -8.99 -5.75
CA PHE A 112 -4.94 -10.40 -6.02
C PHE A 112 -6.30 -10.60 -6.67
N PHE A 113 -7.36 -10.06 -6.05
CA PHE A 113 -8.72 -10.21 -6.51
C PHE A 113 -8.94 -9.54 -7.88
N THR A 114 -8.53 -8.29 -8.04
CA THR A 114 -8.71 -7.57 -9.32
C THR A 114 -7.88 -8.16 -10.44
N SER A 115 -6.70 -8.71 -10.16
CA SER A 115 -5.90 -9.40 -11.17
C SER A 115 -6.54 -10.73 -11.58
N GLY A 116 -7.09 -11.50 -10.63
CA GLY A 116 -7.84 -12.71 -10.92
C GLY A 116 -9.07 -12.44 -11.79
N VAL A 117 -9.87 -11.43 -11.43
CA VAL A 117 -11.03 -11.00 -12.22
C VAL A 117 -10.60 -10.54 -13.62
N SER A 118 -9.57 -9.70 -13.72
CA SER A 118 -9.05 -9.20 -15.00
C SER A 118 -8.61 -10.35 -15.91
N LEU A 119 -7.88 -11.32 -15.36
CA LEU A 119 -7.44 -12.51 -16.10
C LEU A 119 -8.62 -13.36 -16.60
N VAL A 120 -9.58 -13.65 -15.72
CA VAL A 120 -10.77 -14.45 -16.11
C VAL A 120 -11.54 -13.75 -17.21
N VAL A 121 -11.81 -12.45 -17.07
CA VAL A 121 -12.53 -11.68 -18.09
C VAL A 121 -11.77 -11.68 -19.41
N ALA A 122 -10.47 -11.39 -19.40
CA ALA A 122 -9.65 -11.40 -20.62
C ALA A 122 -9.70 -12.76 -21.32
N LEU A 123 -9.55 -13.86 -20.58
CA LEU A 123 -9.64 -15.21 -21.15
C LEU A 123 -11.01 -15.53 -21.74
N LEU A 124 -12.10 -15.12 -21.11
CA LEU A 124 -13.45 -15.35 -21.63
C LEU A 124 -13.69 -14.61 -22.97
N PHE A 125 -13.10 -13.42 -23.13
CA PHE A 125 -13.13 -12.67 -24.39
C PHE A 125 -12.21 -13.29 -25.45
N ASP A 126 -10.97 -13.62 -25.09
CA ASP A 126 -10.00 -14.20 -26.03
C ASP A 126 -10.46 -15.56 -26.56
N LEU A 127 -11.09 -16.37 -25.71
CA LEU A 127 -11.69 -17.66 -26.08
C LEU A 127 -13.05 -17.52 -26.78
N LYS A 128 -13.55 -16.29 -26.98
CA LYS A 128 -14.85 -15.98 -27.59
C LYS A 128 -16.04 -16.64 -26.89
N ILE A 129 -15.90 -16.94 -25.60
CA ILE A 129 -17.00 -17.46 -24.75
C ILE A 129 -18.01 -16.34 -24.51
N ILE A 130 -17.53 -15.11 -24.39
CA ILE A 130 -18.31 -13.88 -24.32
C ILE A 130 -18.00 -13.06 -25.57
N ARG A 131 -19.02 -12.45 -26.18
CA ARG A 131 -18.90 -11.63 -27.39
C ARG A 131 -19.05 -10.15 -27.08
#